data_AF-A0A940R8C0-F1
#
_entry.id   AF-A0A940R8C0-F1
#
_cell.length_a   1.000
_cell.length_b   1.000
_cell.length_c   1.000
_cell.angle_alpha   90.00
_cell.angle_beta   90.00
_cell.angle_gamma   90.00
#
_symmetry.space_group_name_H-M   'P 1'
#
loop_
_entity.id
_entity.type
_entity.pdbx_description
1 polymer ?
#
loop_
_entity_poly.entity_id
_entity_poly.type
_entity_poly.pdbx_seq_one_letter_code
_entity_poly.pdbx_strand_id
1 'polypeptide(L)'
;MSTLRRRIKADDIKFRFEEGKYFIMDEPMGTHQRVHRPSQESDFALVGAHQGMMKEGNDMASSKDEMKAQDLADKTMKVNKDEPILTAANKLLNELKKAYTQILQEKEEQIFQLKEEVADLKTLVRVLESENDRLKGFKQ
;
A
#
# COMPACT_ATOMS: atom_id res chain seq x y z
N MET A 1 -10.89 17.58 -10.98
CA MET A 1 -10.03 18.70 -10.51
C MET A 1 -9.34 18.23 -9.23
N SER A 2 -8.00 18.15 -9.19
CA SER A 2 -7.27 17.53 -8.07
C SER A 2 -7.25 18.42 -6.81
N THR A 3 -7.08 17.80 -5.63
CA THR A 3 -6.98 18.51 -4.34
C THR A 3 -5.89 19.59 -4.35
N LEU A 4 -4.75 19.30 -4.99
CA LEU A 4 -3.67 20.27 -5.13
C LEU A 4 -4.08 21.47 -5.99
N ARG A 5 -4.68 21.24 -7.16
CA ARG A 5 -5.20 22.33 -8.02
C ARG A 5 -6.28 23.14 -7.30
N ARG A 6 -7.10 22.51 -6.45
CA ARG A 6 -8.11 23.21 -5.63
C ARG A 6 -7.44 24.15 -4.64
N ARG A 7 -6.43 23.67 -3.89
CA ARG A 7 -5.68 24.47 -2.91
C ARG A 7 -4.94 25.64 -3.56
N ILE A 8 -4.34 25.42 -4.74
CA ILE A 8 -3.70 26.47 -5.54
C ILE A 8 -4.70 27.55 -5.96
N LYS A 9 -5.91 27.16 -6.40
CA LYS A 9 -6.94 28.13 -6.82
C LYS A 9 -7.62 28.87 -5.67
N ALA A 10 -7.61 28.28 -4.48
CA ALA A 10 -8.21 28.85 -3.28
C ALA A 10 -7.22 29.70 -2.48
N ASP A 11 -5.98 29.85 -2.95
CA ASP A 11 -4.87 30.51 -2.24
C ASP A 11 -4.59 29.92 -0.83
N ASP A 12 -4.96 28.65 -0.63
CA ASP A 12 -4.72 27.91 0.63
C ASP A 12 -3.24 27.52 0.82
N ILE A 13 -2.42 27.69 -0.21
CA ILE A 13 -1.01 27.31 -0.23
C ILE A 13 -0.23 28.29 -1.09
N LYS A 14 0.95 28.71 -0.60
CA LYS A 14 1.85 29.54 -1.40
C LYS A 14 2.50 28.68 -2.49
N PHE A 15 2.35 29.14 -3.73
CA PHE A 15 2.92 28.48 -4.90
C PHE A 15 3.61 29.49 -5.82
N ARG A 16 4.49 28.96 -6.66
CA ARG A 16 5.18 29.67 -7.73
C ARG A 16 4.97 28.88 -9.02
N PHE A 17 4.62 29.56 -10.11
CA PHE A 17 4.47 28.91 -11.41
C PHE A 17 5.62 29.34 -12.32
N GLU A 18 6.48 28.40 -12.68
CA GLU A 18 7.65 28.62 -13.53
C GLU A 18 7.75 27.50 -14.57
N GLU A 19 7.99 27.86 -15.84
CA GLU A 19 8.18 26.92 -16.96
C GLU A 19 7.09 25.84 -17.11
N GLY A 20 5.82 26.20 -16.83
CA GLY A 20 4.72 25.25 -16.92
C GLY A 20 4.55 24.34 -15.68
N LYS A 21 5.37 24.53 -14.65
CA LYS A 21 5.38 23.73 -13.42
C LYS A 21 5.00 24.57 -12.20
N TYR A 22 4.28 23.94 -11.27
CA TYR A 22 3.90 24.54 -9.99
C TYR A 22 4.90 24.09 -8.92
N PHE A 23 5.57 25.04 -8.29
CA PHE A 23 6.44 24.86 -7.14
C PHE A 23 5.69 25.25 -5.87
N ILE A 24 5.73 24.40 -4.86
CA ILE A 24 5.13 24.64 -3.55
C ILE A 24 6.24 25.11 -2.62
N MET A 25 6.01 26.19 -1.88
CA MET A 25 7.00 26.67 -0.91
C MET A 25 6.79 25.93 0.42
N ASP A 26 7.83 25.28 0.92
CA ASP A 26 7.81 24.60 2.22
C ASP A 26 7.85 25.63 3.36
N GLU A 27 6.69 26.10 3.80
CA GLU A 27 6.59 26.85 5.06
C GLU A 27 6.73 25.86 6.24
N PRO A 28 7.42 26.26 7.33
CA PRO A 28 7.58 25.40 8.51
C PRO A 28 6.21 24.99 9.03
N MET A 29 6.03 23.68 9.23
CA MET A 29 4.77 22.97 9.48
C MET A 29 4.02 23.42 10.76
N GLY A 30 3.55 24.67 10.82
CA GLY A 30 2.83 25.23 11.96
C GLY A 30 1.30 25.27 11.78
N THR A 31 0.79 25.24 10.55
CA THR A 31 -0.62 25.60 10.29
C THR A 31 -1.39 24.64 9.38
N HIS A 32 -0.79 23.52 8.95
CA HIS A 32 -1.48 22.50 8.17
C HIS A 32 -1.84 21.26 9.00
N GLN A 33 -2.49 21.48 10.15
CA GLN A 33 -3.40 20.47 10.69
C GLN A 33 -4.69 20.50 9.86
N ARG A 34 -4.77 19.67 8.83
CA ARG A 34 -6.00 18.92 8.48
C ARG A 34 -5.59 17.60 7.83
N VAL A 35 -5.12 16.70 8.69
CA VAL A 35 -5.19 15.26 8.46
C VAL A 35 -6.67 14.91 8.28
N HIS A 36 -7.16 14.91 7.05
CA HIS A 36 -8.27 14.05 6.67
C HIS A 36 -7.69 12.65 6.47
N ARG A 37 -7.36 12.00 7.57
CA ARG A 37 -7.37 10.54 7.66
C ARG A 37 -8.84 10.19 7.90
N PRO A 38 -9.55 9.49 6.99
CA PRO A 38 -10.78 8.82 7.36
C PRO A 38 -10.39 7.81 8.45
N SER A 39 -10.65 8.13 9.72
CA SER A 39 -10.72 7.10 10.75
C SER A 39 -11.99 6.32 10.47
N GLN A 40 -11.81 5.09 9.99
CA GLN A 40 -12.87 4.10 9.95
C GLN A 40 -13.06 3.62 11.39
N GLU A 41 -13.75 4.43 12.20
CA GLU A 41 -14.30 4.00 13.48
C GLU A 41 -15.70 3.42 13.25
N SER A 42 -16.02 2.39 14.03
CA SER A 42 -17.25 1.59 14.13
C SER A 42 -17.47 0.48 13.09
N ASP A 43 -17.04 -0.75 13.43
CA ASP A 43 -17.88 -1.98 13.38
C ASP A 43 -17.19 -3.21 14.02
N PHE A 44 -16.47 -3.02 15.14
CA PHE A 44 -15.98 -4.12 15.98
C PHE A 44 -16.73 -4.15 17.31
N ALA A 45 -17.99 -4.58 17.29
CA ALA A 45 -18.75 -4.82 18.51
C ALA A 45 -19.91 -5.81 18.34
N LEU A 46 -19.69 -7.03 17.81
CA LEU A 46 -20.65 -8.13 18.08
C LEU A 46 -20.20 -9.57 17.78
N VAL A 47 -19.04 -10.06 18.23
CA VAL A 47 -18.88 -11.53 18.41
C VAL A 47 -17.92 -11.82 19.55
N GLY A 48 -18.42 -11.85 20.78
CA GLY A 48 -17.59 -12.05 21.96
C GLY A 48 -18.37 -12.52 23.18
N ALA A 49 -19.22 -13.54 23.03
CA ALA A 49 -19.82 -14.24 24.17
C ALA A 49 -20.32 -15.64 23.76
N HIS A 50 -19.44 -16.65 23.82
CA HIS A 50 -19.86 -17.99 24.24
C HIS A 50 -18.68 -18.75 24.86
N GLN A 51 -18.46 -18.48 26.15
CA GLN A 51 -17.67 -19.31 27.05
C GLN A 51 -18.59 -20.39 27.64
N GLY A 52 -18.17 -21.64 27.58
CA GLY A 52 -18.81 -22.79 28.23
C GLY A 52 -18.21 -24.08 27.70
N MET A 53 -17.07 -24.52 28.23
CA MET A 53 -16.99 -25.64 29.19
C MET A 53 -17.86 -26.82 28.75
N MET A 54 -17.24 -27.90 28.23
CA MET A 54 -17.52 -29.27 28.67
C MET A 54 -16.24 -30.10 28.58
N LYS A 55 -16.01 -30.80 29.69
CA LYS A 55 -14.87 -31.60 30.08
C LYS A 55 -15.22 -33.08 29.83
N GLU A 56 -14.19 -33.85 29.48
CA GLU A 56 -14.01 -35.31 29.54
C GLU A 56 -15.22 -36.24 29.74
N GLY A 57 -15.31 -37.25 28.87
CA GLY A 57 -16.08 -38.47 29.10
C GLY A 57 -15.66 -39.57 28.11
N ASN A 58 -14.86 -40.52 28.59
CA ASN A 58 -14.54 -41.80 27.97
C ASN A 58 -15.83 -42.65 27.88
N ASP A 59 -16.05 -43.39 26.78
CA ASP A 59 -16.44 -44.82 26.78
C ASP A 59 -16.96 -45.33 25.42
N MET A 60 -16.58 -46.58 25.14
CA MET A 60 -17.05 -47.44 24.04
C MET A 60 -18.56 -47.66 24.03
N ALA A 61 -19.16 -47.89 22.84
CA ALA A 61 -19.69 -49.21 22.43
C ALA A 61 -20.70 -49.14 21.27
N SER A 62 -20.43 -49.95 20.25
CA SER A 62 -21.33 -50.89 19.54
C SER A 62 -22.73 -50.46 19.06
N SER A 63 -22.89 -50.62 17.74
CA SER A 63 -24.07 -51.14 17.02
C SER A 63 -25.37 -50.33 16.97
N LYS A 64 -25.81 -50.00 15.75
CA LYS A 64 -26.87 -50.71 15.00
C LYS A 64 -27.77 -49.75 14.19
N ASP A 65 -28.06 -50.21 12.97
CA ASP A 65 -29.18 -49.90 12.09
C ASP A 65 -29.29 -48.53 11.39
N GLU A 66 -29.12 -48.65 10.08
CA GLU A 66 -29.71 -47.90 8.97
C GLU A 66 -31.06 -47.26 9.30
N MET A 67 -31.17 -45.94 9.06
CA MET A 67 -32.29 -45.27 8.36
C MET A 67 -32.12 -43.75 8.50
N LYS A 68 -31.61 -43.10 7.45
CA LYS A 68 -31.97 -41.73 6.97
C LYS A 68 -30.96 -41.24 5.94
N ALA A 69 -30.97 -41.86 4.76
CA ALA A 69 -30.30 -41.37 3.56
C ALA A 69 -31.15 -40.28 2.84
N GLN A 70 -31.73 -39.32 3.57
CA GLN A 70 -32.59 -38.28 3.00
C GLN A 70 -32.34 -36.86 3.52
N ASP A 71 -31.24 -36.63 4.24
CA ASP A 71 -30.88 -35.28 4.73
C ASP A 71 -29.50 -34.79 4.25
N LEU A 72 -28.96 -35.42 3.19
CA LEU A 72 -27.70 -35.04 2.56
C LEU A 72 -27.89 -34.22 1.26
N ALA A 73 -29.12 -33.99 0.81
CA ALA A 73 -29.38 -33.21 -0.40
C ALA A 73 -29.42 -31.68 -0.14
N ASP A 74 -29.75 -31.25 1.08
CA ASP A 74 -29.89 -29.82 1.40
C ASP A 74 -28.57 -29.16 1.85
N LYS A 75 -27.54 -29.97 2.13
CA LYS A 75 -26.18 -29.49 2.46
C LYS A 75 -25.32 -29.24 1.22
N THR A 76 -25.69 -29.81 0.07
CA THR A 76 -24.90 -29.72 -1.18
C THR A 76 -25.15 -28.43 -1.96
N MET A 77 -26.24 -27.69 -1.70
CA MET A 77 -26.52 -26.41 -2.40
C MET A 77 -25.85 -25.18 -1.79
N LYS A 78 -25.36 -25.24 -0.54
CA LYS A 78 -24.69 -24.11 0.13
C LYS A 78 -23.18 -24.07 -0.08
N VAL A 79 -22.55 -25.20 -0.42
CA VAL A 79 -21.08 -25.30 -0.59
C VAL A 79 -20.59 -24.69 -1.91
N ASN A 80 -21.46 -24.56 -2.93
CA ASN A 80 -21.07 -24.05 -4.25
C ASN A 80 -20.97 -22.52 -4.35
N LYS A 81 -21.36 -21.76 -3.31
CA LYS A 81 -21.27 -20.29 -3.33
C LYS A 81 -19.90 -19.78 -2.88
N ASP A 82 -19.17 -20.55 -2.08
CA ASP A 82 -17.87 -20.13 -1.56
C ASP A 82 -16.74 -20.39 -2.57
N GLU A 83 -16.88 -21.38 -3.45
CA GLU A 83 -15.93 -21.69 -4.53
C GLU A 83 -15.71 -20.53 -5.53
N PRO A 84 -16.75 -19.82 -6.03
CA PRO A 84 -16.56 -18.64 -6.85
C PRO A 84 -15.99 -17.45 -6.06
N ILE A 85 -16.27 -17.34 -4.75
CA ILE A 85 -15.70 -16.30 -3.88
C ILE A 85 -14.22 -16.55 -3.65
N LEU A 86 -13.83 -17.78 -3.33
CA LEU A 86 -12.43 -18.22 -3.22
C LEU A 86 -11.67 -17.99 -4.52
N THR A 87 -12.29 -18.28 -5.66
CA THR A 87 -11.71 -18.01 -6.98
C THR A 87 -11.51 -16.52 -7.23
N ALA A 88 -12.49 -15.68 -6.91
CA ALA A 88 -12.39 -14.23 -7.03
C ALA A 88 -11.33 -13.63 -6.08
N ALA A 89 -11.29 -14.09 -4.83
CA ALA A 89 -10.30 -13.68 -3.84
C ALA A 89 -8.87 -14.05 -4.28
N ASN A 90 -8.67 -15.26 -4.79
CA ASN A 90 -7.38 -15.69 -5.34
C ASN A 90 -6.98 -14.88 -6.58
N LYS A 91 -7.92 -14.54 -7.45
CA LYS A 91 -7.66 -13.67 -8.61
C LYS A 91 -7.19 -12.29 -8.16
N LEU A 92 -7.91 -11.66 -7.23
CA LEU A 92 -7.54 -10.36 -6.66
C LEU A 92 -6.17 -10.42 -5.96
N LEU A 93 -5.89 -11.49 -5.21
CA LEU A 93 -4.61 -11.70 -4.56
C LEU A 93 -3.46 -11.79 -5.57
N ASN A 94 -3.68 -12.49 -6.68
CA ASN A 94 -2.69 -12.60 -7.76
C ASN A 94 -2.48 -11.28 -8.49
N GLU A 95 -3.55 -10.53 -8.75
CA GLU A 95 -3.45 -9.17 -9.33
C GLU A 95 -2.69 -8.23 -8.41
N LEU A 96 -2.97 -8.28 -7.10
CA LEU A 96 -2.25 -7.49 -6.09
C LEU A 96 -0.76 -7.85 -6.03
N LYS A 97 -0.44 -9.16 -5.98
CA LYS A 97 0.95 -9.63 -6.00
C LYS A 97 1.67 -9.14 -7.26
N LYS A 98 1.04 -9.28 -8.42
CA LYS A 98 1.60 -8.81 -9.70
C LYS A 98 1.83 -7.31 -9.70
N ALA A 99 0.86 -6.51 -9.25
CA ALA A 99 0.99 -5.06 -9.16
C ALA A 99 2.11 -4.66 -8.20
N TYR A 100 2.23 -5.33 -7.05
CA TYR A 100 3.29 -5.07 -6.09
C TYR A 100 4.68 -5.38 -6.64
N THR A 101 4.86 -6.54 -7.28
CA THR A 101 6.13 -6.90 -7.94
C THR A 101 6.49 -5.92 -9.04
N GLN A 102 5.52 -5.49 -9.85
CA GLN A 102 5.73 -4.50 -10.90
C GLN A 102 6.21 -3.16 -10.33
N ILE A 103 5.53 -2.64 -9.30
CA ILE A 103 5.92 -1.39 -8.64
C ILE A 103 7.31 -1.52 -8.02
N LEU A 104 7.63 -2.68 -7.41
CA LEU A 104 8.93 -2.91 -6.83
C LEU A 104 10.04 -2.84 -7.90
N GLN A 105 9.85 -3.51 -9.04
CA GLN A 105 10.79 -3.47 -10.17
C GLN A 105 10.97 -2.05 -10.72
N GLU A 106 9.88 -1.31 -10.93
CA GLU A 106 9.95 0.08 -11.38
C GLU A 106 10.72 0.98 -10.40
N LYS A 107 10.57 0.73 -9.09
CA LYS A 107 11.31 1.47 -8.06
C LYS A 107 12.79 1.10 -8.02
N GLU A 108 13.13 -0.17 -8.24
CA GLU A 108 14.52 -0.61 -8.37
C GLU A 108 15.20 0.03 -9.60
N GLU A 109 14.51 0.08 -10.74
CA GLU A 109 14.99 0.77 -11.95
C GLU A 109 15.17 2.27 -11.72
N GLN A 110 14.20 2.92 -11.05
CA GLN A 110 14.32 4.34 -10.72
C GLN A 110 15.52 4.63 -9.80
N ILE A 111 15.76 3.76 -8.81
CA ILE A 111 16.94 3.87 -7.93
C ILE A 111 18.23 3.67 -8.74
N PHE A 112 18.23 2.75 -9.70
CA PHE A 112 19.38 2.49 -10.56
C PHE A 112 19.74 3.73 -11.39
N GLN A 113 18.76 4.33 -12.09
CA GLN A 113 18.97 5.55 -12.89
C GLN A 113 19.48 6.72 -12.04
N LEU A 114 18.87 6.95 -10.87
CA LEU A 114 19.31 8.00 -9.95
C LEU A 114 20.76 7.80 -9.47
N LYS A 115 21.20 6.55 -9.28
CA LYS A 115 22.59 6.25 -8.91
C LYS A 115 23.57 6.61 -10.03
N GLU A 116 23.20 6.36 -11.29
CA GLU A 116 24.00 6.76 -12.45
C GLU A 116 24.07 8.28 -12.56
N GLU A 117 22.94 8.99 -12.48
CA GLU A 117 22.92 10.46 -12.50
C GLU A 117 23.77 11.07 -11.37
N VAL A 118 23.70 10.51 -10.16
CA VAL A 118 24.55 10.94 -9.03
C VAL A 118 26.04 10.69 -9.32
N ALA A 119 26.40 9.60 -10.00
CA ALA A 119 27.78 9.31 -10.37
C ALA A 119 28.30 10.31 -11.41
N ASP A 120 27.48 10.63 -12.41
CA ASP A 120 27.81 11.61 -13.45
C ASP A 120 27.97 13.01 -12.87
N LEU A 121 27.04 13.44 -12.02
CA LEU A 121 27.11 14.73 -11.33
C LEU A 121 28.36 14.82 -10.44
N LYS A 122 28.71 13.77 -9.70
CA LYS A 122 29.96 13.72 -8.91
C LYS A 122 31.20 13.84 -9.80
N THR A 123 31.17 13.26 -10.98
CA THR A 123 32.27 13.38 -11.95
C THR A 123 32.39 14.80 -12.47
N LEU A 124 31.27 15.43 -12.83
CA LEU A 124 31.25 16.83 -13.25
C LEU A 124 31.79 17.76 -12.16
N VAL A 125 31.36 17.58 -10.91
CA VAL A 125 31.86 18.36 -9.77
C VAL A 125 33.38 18.24 -9.66
N ARG A 126 33.94 17.02 -9.70
CA ARG A 126 35.40 16.83 -9.63
C ARG A 126 36.16 17.54 -10.75
N VAL A 127 35.63 17.48 -11.98
CA VAL A 127 36.25 18.17 -13.13
C VAL A 127 36.21 19.68 -12.95
N LEU A 128 35.07 20.22 -12.52
CA LEU A 128 34.90 21.66 -12.29
C LEU A 128 35.75 22.15 -11.12
N GLU A 129 35.85 21.39 -10.03
CA GLU A 129 36.71 21.70 -8.89
C GLU A 129 38.18 21.75 -9.31
N SER A 130 38.65 20.74 -10.05
CA SER A 130 40.01 20.69 -10.59
C SER A 130 40.32 21.89 -11.50
N GLU A 131 39.39 22.24 -12.37
CA GLU A 131 39.54 23.40 -13.26
C GLU A 131 39.55 24.73 -12.49
N ASN A 132 38.71 24.85 -11.46
CA ASN A 132 38.65 26.03 -10.61
C ASN A 132 39.95 26.21 -9.79
N ASP A 133 40.48 25.12 -9.24
CA ASP A 133 41.76 25.12 -8.53
C ASP A 133 42.91 25.53 -9.45
N ARG A 134 42.94 25.01 -10.68
CA ARG A 134 43.88 25.44 -11.72
C ARG A 134 43.77 26.94 -11.99
N LEU A 135 42.57 27.46 -12.23
CA LEU A 135 42.33 28.88 -12.52
C LEU A 135 42.66 29.80 -11.34
N LYS A 136 42.43 29.37 -10.10
CA LYS A 136 42.84 30.11 -8.90
C LYS A 136 44.36 30.14 -8.75
N GLY A 137 45.05 29.05 -9.08
CA GLY A 137 46.51 29.00 -9.12
C GLY A 137 47.14 29.98 -10.11
N PHE A 138 46.45 30.32 -11.20
CA PHE A 138 46.90 31.33 -12.18
C PHE A 138 46.62 32.79 -11.78
N LYS A 139 45.82 33.03 -10.74
CA LYS A 139 45.45 34.39 -10.28
C LYS A 139 46.30 34.91 -9.10
N GLN A 140 47.33 34.18 -8.70
CA GLN A 140 48.39 34.65 -7.77
C GLN A 140 49.62 35.09 -8.54
#